data_AF-A0A973EWW0-F1
#
_entry.id   AF-A0A973EWW0-F1
#
_cell.length_a   1.000
_cell.length_b   1.000
_cell.length_c   1.000
_cell.angle_alpha   90.00
_cell.angle_beta   90.00
_cell.angle_gamma   90.00
#
_symmetry.space_group_name_H-M   'P 1'
#
loop_
_entity.id
_entity.type
_entity.pdbx_description
1 polymer ?
#
loop_
_entity_poly.entity_id
_entity_poly.type
_entity_poly.pdbx_seq_one_letter_code
_entity_poly.pdbx_strand_id
1 'polypeptide(L)'
;MLDKQFESYSAFSVATFEDMFGEETASRKENKLYVNTTSSYVIWNDNSRFRFERLPDPLQVSPARKMVIKDLNDDAYLDVIVSGNDYKYDISTGYYDANKGLVMISRGKEQKFDILPPSRSGLILNSMVESLLMFEGDTTYIVAGINRAKAVSFRLVKP
;
A
#
# COMPACT_ATOMS: atom_id res chain seq x y z
N MET A 1 -2.05 26.55 0.06
CA MET A 1 -0.59 26.70 -0.19
C MET A 1 -0.37 27.55 -1.44
N LEU A 2 -1.05 28.71 -1.53
CA LEU A 2 -0.91 29.70 -2.61
C LEU A 2 -0.72 31.13 -2.08
N ASP A 3 -0.71 31.34 -0.77
CA ASP A 3 -1.14 32.65 -0.28
C ASP A 3 -0.06 33.69 0.00
N LYS A 4 1.20 33.52 -0.46
CA LYS A 4 2.20 34.61 -0.35
C LYS A 4 3.25 34.76 -1.45
N GLN A 5 3.46 33.78 -2.35
CA GLN A 5 4.60 33.81 -3.28
C GLN A 5 4.23 33.85 -4.78
N PHE A 6 3.04 33.38 -5.18
CA PHE A 6 2.66 33.34 -6.60
C PHE A 6 1.23 33.85 -6.78
N GLU A 7 1.05 34.86 -7.64
CA GLU A 7 -0.23 35.54 -7.85
C GLU A 7 -1.21 34.76 -8.74
N SER A 8 -0.76 33.70 -9.43
CA SER A 8 -1.60 32.86 -10.27
C SER A 8 -1.08 31.42 -10.42
N TYR A 9 -1.98 30.49 -10.77
CA TYR A 9 -1.61 29.10 -11.12
C TYR A 9 -0.66 29.02 -12.31
N SER A 10 -0.82 29.91 -13.30
CA SER A 10 0.08 29.98 -14.45
C SER A 10 1.50 30.40 -14.02
N ALA A 11 1.62 31.42 -13.17
CA ALA A 11 2.91 31.84 -12.61
C ALA A 11 3.57 30.72 -11.78
N PHE A 12 2.79 29.97 -11.00
CA PHE A 12 3.29 28.81 -10.28
C PHE A 12 3.76 27.68 -11.23
N SER A 13 3.03 27.41 -12.31
CA SER A 13 3.32 26.27 -13.21
C SER A 13 4.66 26.37 -13.95
N VAL A 14 5.19 27.58 -14.08
CA VAL A 14 6.49 27.85 -14.74
C VAL A 14 7.60 28.21 -13.76
N ALA A 15 7.30 28.25 -12.45
CA ALA A 15 8.29 28.57 -11.43
C ALA A 15 9.34 27.47 -11.30
N THR A 16 10.61 27.87 -11.20
CA THR A 16 11.73 26.95 -10.96
C THR A 16 11.83 26.58 -9.47
N PHE A 17 12.66 25.57 -9.16
CA PHE A 17 12.92 25.21 -7.76
C PHE A 17 13.55 26.38 -6.99
N GLU A 18 14.43 27.13 -7.65
CA GLU A 18 15.05 28.36 -7.15
C GLU A 18 14.00 29.44 -6.85
N ASP A 19 13.03 29.66 -7.73
CA ASP A 19 11.94 30.63 -7.52
C ASP A 19 11.05 30.25 -6.31
N MET A 20 10.86 28.94 -6.08
CA MET A 20 10.02 28.43 -5.00
C MET A 20 10.71 28.44 -3.63
N PHE A 21 12.01 28.10 -3.59
CA PHE A 21 12.72 27.84 -2.33
C PHE A 21 13.89 28.78 -2.05
N GLY A 22 14.21 29.68 -2.98
CA GLY A 22 15.32 30.64 -2.90
C GLY A 22 16.70 30.02 -3.20
N GLU A 23 17.63 30.85 -3.67
CA GLU A 23 18.99 30.43 -4.02
C GLU A 23 19.76 29.82 -2.83
N GLU A 24 19.55 30.33 -1.63
CA GLU A 24 20.20 29.81 -0.41
C GLU A 24 19.83 28.34 -0.16
N THR A 25 18.56 27.97 -0.39
CA THR A 25 18.10 26.58 -0.25
C THR A 25 18.55 25.73 -1.43
N ALA A 26 18.43 26.25 -2.66
CA ALA A 26 18.75 25.53 -3.88
C ALA A 26 20.25 25.19 -4.04
N SER A 27 21.12 26.05 -3.53
CA SER A 27 22.58 25.91 -3.60
C SER A 27 23.16 24.90 -2.58
N ARG A 28 22.39 24.49 -1.55
CA ARG A 28 22.78 23.49 -0.56
C ARG A 28 22.81 22.08 -1.17
N LYS A 29 23.85 21.78 -1.95
CA LYS A 29 24.08 20.47 -2.59
C LYS A 29 24.12 19.30 -1.61
N GLU A 30 24.59 19.54 -0.38
CA GLU A 30 24.69 18.52 0.67
C GLU A 30 23.33 17.97 1.13
N ASN A 31 22.23 18.65 0.80
CA ASN A 31 20.85 18.23 1.12
C ASN A 31 20.09 17.64 -0.08
N LYS A 32 20.77 17.36 -1.19
CA LYS A 32 20.13 16.73 -2.36
C LYS A 32 20.00 15.22 -2.14
N LEU A 33 18.80 14.77 -1.81
CA LEU A 33 18.44 13.36 -1.77
C LEU A 33 17.90 12.92 -3.13
N TYR A 34 18.27 11.71 -3.55
CA TYR A 34 17.78 11.09 -4.77
C TYR A 34 16.83 9.95 -4.43
N VAL A 35 15.72 9.88 -5.14
CA VAL A 35 14.79 8.74 -5.05
C VAL A 35 15.21 7.70 -6.07
N ASN A 36 15.65 6.54 -5.60
CA ASN A 36 16.03 5.42 -6.48
C ASN A 36 14.82 4.62 -6.97
N THR A 37 13.77 4.53 -6.16
CA THR A 37 12.55 3.81 -6.50
C THR A 37 11.38 4.32 -5.66
N THR A 38 10.18 4.25 -6.26
CA THR A 38 8.89 4.51 -5.59
C THR A 38 8.04 3.24 -5.48
N SER A 39 8.58 2.09 -5.93
CA SER A 39 7.88 0.81 -5.81
C SER A 39 7.88 0.30 -4.37
N SER A 40 6.88 -0.50 -4.03
CA SER A 40 6.82 -1.28 -2.79
C SER A 40 7.59 -2.60 -2.96
N TYR A 41 8.22 -3.08 -1.89
CA TYR A 41 9.08 -4.27 -1.91
C TYR A 41 8.81 -5.19 -0.72
N VAL A 42 9.01 -6.49 -0.92
CA VAL A 42 9.37 -7.41 0.16
C VAL A 42 10.87 -7.32 0.37
N ILE A 43 11.31 -7.28 1.63
CA ILE A 43 12.72 -7.30 1.99
C ILE A 43 13.00 -8.61 2.71
N TRP A 44 13.72 -9.51 2.04
CA TRP A 44 14.13 -10.80 2.58
C TRP A 44 15.43 -10.65 3.35
N ASN A 45 15.51 -11.25 4.55
CA ASN A 45 16.72 -11.28 5.35
C ASN A 45 17.43 -12.63 5.21
N ASP A 46 18.43 -12.68 4.34
CA ASP A 46 19.26 -13.84 4.06
C ASP A 46 20.54 -13.78 4.89
N ASN A 47 20.45 -14.14 6.17
CA ASN A 47 21.58 -14.17 7.10
C ASN A 47 22.36 -12.84 7.16
N SER A 48 21.67 -11.75 7.47
CA SER A 48 22.21 -10.38 7.53
C SER A 48 22.50 -9.73 6.16
N ARG A 49 22.05 -10.35 5.07
CA ARG A 49 21.98 -9.70 3.75
C ARG A 49 20.54 -9.45 3.39
N PHE A 50 20.22 -8.21 3.03
CA PHE A 50 18.87 -7.86 2.58
C PHE A 50 18.76 -8.03 1.06
N ARG A 51 17.77 -8.81 0.63
CA ARG A 51 17.37 -8.93 -0.78
C ARG A 51 16.03 -8.23 -0.97
N PHE A 52 16.03 -7.26 -1.89
CA PHE A 52 14.82 -6.50 -2.25
C PHE A 52 14.11 -7.21 -3.39
N GLU A 53 12.82 -7.51 -3.20
CA GLU A 53 11.96 -8.09 -4.22
C GLU A 53 10.77 -7.16 -4.47
N ARG A 54 10.68 -6.62 -5.68
CA ARG A 54 9.61 -5.69 -6.04
C ARG A 54 8.27 -6.41 -5.94
N LEU A 55 7.32 -5.85 -5.21
CA LEU A 55 5.96 -6.40 -5.18
C LEU A 55 5.34 -6.33 -6.58
N PRO A 56 4.51 -7.32 -6.96
CA PRO A 56 3.87 -7.37 -8.27
C PRO A 56 2.90 -6.20 -8.48
N ASP A 57 2.62 -5.87 -9.74
CA ASP A 57 1.87 -4.67 -10.14
C ASP A 57 0.52 -4.48 -9.41
N PRO A 58 -0.28 -5.52 -9.12
CA PRO A 58 -1.52 -5.35 -8.35
C PRO A 58 -1.33 -4.73 -6.96
N LEU A 59 -0.13 -4.86 -6.35
CA LEU A 59 0.22 -4.28 -5.05
C LEU A 59 0.89 -2.90 -5.17
N GLN A 60 1.06 -2.37 -6.38
CA GLN A 60 1.70 -1.07 -6.64
C GLN A 60 0.69 0.02 -6.99
N VAL A 61 -0.53 -0.34 -7.42
CA VAL A 61 -1.52 0.58 -7.99
C VAL A 61 -2.34 1.36 -6.96
N SER A 62 -2.29 0.98 -5.69
CA SER A 62 -2.99 1.66 -4.59
C SER A 62 -2.29 1.35 -3.26
N PRO A 63 -2.38 2.24 -2.25
CA PRO A 63 -1.70 2.04 -0.98
C PRO A 63 -2.01 0.70 -0.28
N ALA A 64 -0.96 0.07 0.22
CA ALA A 64 -1.01 -1.13 1.06
C ALA A 64 -0.85 -0.72 2.54
N ARG A 65 -1.95 -0.37 3.21
CA ARG A 65 -1.94 0.26 4.55
C ARG A 65 -2.40 -0.66 5.67
N LYS A 66 -3.14 -1.71 5.35
CA LYS A 66 -3.76 -2.64 6.31
C LYS A 66 -3.40 -4.04 5.89
N MET A 67 -2.88 -4.81 6.85
CA MET A 67 -2.41 -6.15 6.61
C MET A 67 -2.82 -7.09 7.73
N VAL A 68 -3.10 -8.33 7.38
CA VAL A 68 -3.21 -9.45 8.30
C VAL A 68 -2.18 -10.48 7.86
N ILE A 69 -1.36 -10.96 8.79
CA ILE A 69 -0.31 -11.93 8.54
C ILE A 69 -0.68 -13.21 9.29
N LYS A 70 -0.90 -14.30 8.56
CA LYS A 70 -1.31 -15.59 9.10
C LYS A 70 -1.05 -16.68 8.06
N ASP A 71 -0.79 -17.89 8.53
CA ASP A 71 -0.88 -19.10 7.69
C ASP A 71 -2.36 -19.35 7.34
N LEU A 72 -2.75 -19.15 6.07
CA LEU A 72 -4.13 -19.26 5.60
C LEU A 72 -4.44 -20.64 4.99
N ASN A 73 -3.41 -21.40 4.63
CA ASN A 73 -3.51 -22.68 3.92
C ASN A 73 -2.94 -23.87 4.72
N ASP A 74 -2.54 -23.65 5.97
CA ASP A 74 -1.94 -24.62 6.90
C ASP A 74 -0.63 -25.27 6.38
N ASP A 75 0.17 -24.53 5.61
CA ASP A 75 1.45 -25.02 5.09
C ASP A 75 2.66 -24.67 5.99
N ALA A 76 2.40 -24.07 7.16
CA ALA A 76 3.34 -23.55 8.13
C ALA A 76 4.14 -22.31 7.67
N TYR A 77 3.76 -21.68 6.56
CA TYR A 77 4.31 -20.41 6.11
C TYR A 77 3.28 -19.28 6.24
N LEU A 78 3.76 -18.09 6.63
CA LEU A 78 2.87 -16.94 6.82
C LEU A 78 2.49 -16.32 5.48
N ASP A 79 1.20 -16.24 5.24
CA ASP A 79 0.58 -15.50 4.13
C ASP A 79 0.23 -14.09 4.57
N VAL A 80 -0.10 -13.23 3.60
CA VAL A 80 -0.46 -11.84 3.86
C VAL A 80 -1.75 -11.47 3.15
N ILE A 81 -2.73 -10.97 3.89
CA ILE A 81 -3.88 -10.27 3.34
C ILE A 81 -3.57 -8.78 3.37
N VAL A 82 -3.75 -8.09 2.25
CA VAL A 82 -3.41 -6.67 2.11
C VAL A 82 -4.62 -5.88 1.60
N SER A 83 -4.84 -4.71 2.19
CA SER A 83 -5.78 -3.68 1.72
C SER A 83 -5.26 -2.27 2.08
N GLY A 84 -6.00 -1.22 1.73
CA GLY A 84 -5.66 0.13 2.18
C GLY A 84 -5.87 1.27 1.20
N ASN A 85 -6.88 1.21 0.33
CA ASN A 85 -7.28 2.35 -0.50
C ASN A 85 -7.35 3.66 0.30
N ASP A 86 -7.12 4.78 -0.38
CA ASP A 86 -7.23 6.12 0.22
C ASP A 86 -8.18 6.99 -0.61
N TYR A 87 -9.26 7.43 0.03
CA TYR A 87 -10.30 8.28 -0.56
C TYR A 87 -10.18 9.74 -0.11
N LYS A 88 -9.05 10.11 0.52
CA LYS A 88 -8.73 11.52 0.77
C LYS A 88 -8.47 12.17 -0.58
N TYR A 89 -9.33 13.12 -0.90
CA TYR A 89 -9.32 13.79 -2.18
C TYR A 89 -8.16 14.79 -2.25
N ASP A 90 -7.31 14.60 -3.25
CA ASP A 90 -6.47 15.67 -3.82
C ASP A 90 -6.92 15.85 -5.27
N ILE A 91 -7.23 17.09 -5.64
CA ILE A 91 -7.70 17.45 -7.00
C ILE A 91 -6.71 16.96 -8.07
N SER A 92 -5.41 16.93 -7.74
CA SER A 92 -4.36 16.58 -8.69
C SER A 92 -4.16 15.08 -8.88
N THR A 93 -4.47 14.25 -7.88
CA THR A 93 -4.17 12.80 -7.91
C THR A 93 -5.41 11.90 -7.90
N GLY A 94 -6.58 12.42 -7.54
CA GLY A 94 -7.82 11.64 -7.47
C GLY A 94 -7.85 10.65 -6.30
N TYR A 95 -8.62 9.57 -6.44
CA TYR A 95 -8.70 8.51 -5.43
C TYR A 95 -7.76 7.36 -5.74
N TYR A 96 -7.12 6.82 -4.70
CA TYR A 96 -6.35 5.59 -4.80
C TYR A 96 -7.23 4.42 -4.39
N ASP A 97 -8.05 3.91 -5.33
CA ASP A 97 -9.10 2.93 -5.06
C ASP A 97 -8.91 1.56 -5.72
N ALA A 98 -7.76 1.32 -6.36
CA ALA A 98 -7.51 0.12 -7.15
C ALA A 98 -7.26 -1.16 -6.33
N ASN A 99 -6.99 -1.06 -5.02
CA ASN A 99 -6.76 -2.23 -4.17
C ASN A 99 -8.11 -2.77 -3.69
N LYS A 100 -8.55 -3.92 -4.21
CA LYS A 100 -9.82 -4.56 -3.84
C LYS A 100 -9.66 -5.69 -2.81
N GLY A 101 -8.55 -5.71 -2.06
CA GLY A 101 -8.16 -6.82 -1.21
C GLY A 101 -7.33 -7.83 -2.00
N LEU A 102 -6.09 -8.04 -1.59
CA LEU A 102 -5.19 -9.02 -2.21
C LEU A 102 -4.72 -10.00 -1.15
N VAL A 103 -4.59 -11.27 -1.53
CA VAL A 103 -3.99 -12.29 -0.68
C VAL A 103 -2.69 -12.73 -1.33
N MET A 104 -1.60 -12.66 -0.58
CA MET A 104 -0.26 -13.11 -0.94
C MET A 104 -0.04 -14.46 -0.26
N ILE A 105 -0.06 -15.54 -1.04
CA ILE A 105 0.21 -16.89 -0.55
C ILE A 105 1.70 -17.15 -0.61
N SER A 106 2.31 -17.52 0.51
CA SER A 106 3.72 -17.80 0.62
C SER A 106 4.09 -19.08 -0.16
N ARG A 107 5.26 -19.06 -0.80
CA ARG A 107 5.92 -20.26 -1.34
C ARG A 107 6.98 -20.80 -0.38
N GLY A 108 6.90 -20.39 0.89
CA GLY A 108 7.77 -20.83 1.96
C GLY A 108 9.24 -20.60 1.66
N LYS A 109 10.01 -21.70 1.55
CA LYS A 109 11.46 -21.66 1.33
C LYS A 109 11.89 -20.99 0.03
N GLU A 110 11.00 -20.92 -0.97
CA GLU A 110 11.29 -20.19 -2.20
C GLU A 110 11.37 -18.68 -1.99
N GLN A 111 10.93 -18.18 -0.83
CA GLN A 111 10.91 -16.76 -0.49
C GLN A 111 10.25 -15.93 -1.60
N LYS A 112 9.02 -16.33 -1.92
CA LYS A 112 8.17 -15.74 -2.95
C LYS A 112 6.72 -15.75 -2.49
N PHE A 113 5.93 -14.87 -3.09
CA PHE A 113 4.49 -14.81 -2.89
C PHE A 113 3.75 -14.99 -4.21
N ASP A 114 2.77 -15.88 -4.22
CA ASP A 114 1.77 -15.97 -5.25
C ASP A 114 0.61 -15.04 -4.92
N ILE A 115 0.20 -14.20 -5.87
CA ILE A 115 -0.93 -13.30 -5.67
C ILE A 115 -2.23 -14.01 -6.03
N LEU A 116 -3.10 -14.13 -5.05
CA LEU A 116 -4.47 -14.58 -5.21
C LEU A 116 -5.38 -13.34 -5.35
N PRO A 117 -5.89 -13.05 -6.56
CA PRO A 117 -6.76 -11.90 -6.80
C PRO A 117 -8.14 -12.07 -6.13
N PRO A 118 -8.91 -10.98 -5.95
CA PRO A 118 -10.26 -11.02 -5.38
C PRO A 118 -11.19 -12.07 -6.01
N SER A 119 -11.07 -12.25 -7.33
CA SER A 119 -11.88 -13.22 -8.10
C SER A 119 -11.64 -14.67 -7.70
N ARG A 120 -10.48 -14.98 -7.12
CA ARG A 120 -10.14 -16.32 -6.63
C ARG A 120 -10.22 -16.44 -5.11
N SER A 121 -9.87 -15.38 -4.38
CA SER A 121 -9.91 -15.40 -2.91
C SER A 121 -11.30 -15.20 -2.32
N GLY A 122 -12.23 -14.59 -3.09
CA GLY A 122 -13.53 -14.15 -2.59
C GLY A 122 -13.46 -12.92 -1.67
N LEU A 123 -12.25 -12.39 -1.41
CA LEU A 123 -12.04 -11.20 -0.59
C LEU A 123 -12.23 -9.95 -1.46
N ILE A 124 -13.39 -9.31 -1.34
CA ILE A 124 -13.72 -8.09 -2.08
C ILE A 124 -13.86 -6.92 -1.11
N LEU A 125 -12.79 -6.14 -0.99
CA LEU A 125 -12.72 -4.94 -0.15
C LEU A 125 -12.86 -3.68 -1.01
N ASN A 126 -14.10 -3.38 -1.42
CA ASN A 126 -14.43 -2.22 -2.25
C ASN A 126 -14.66 -0.95 -1.41
N SER A 127 -13.63 -0.46 -0.70
CA SER A 127 -13.68 0.87 -0.07
C SER A 127 -12.30 1.28 0.49
N MET A 128 -12.24 2.42 1.17
CA MET A 128 -11.16 2.81 2.08
C MET A 128 -11.23 1.99 3.38
N VAL A 129 -10.34 1.00 3.49
CA VAL A 129 -10.23 0.12 4.67
C VAL A 129 -9.36 0.78 5.74
N GLU A 130 -9.95 1.01 6.92
CA GLU A 130 -9.31 1.68 8.06
C GLU A 130 -8.81 0.70 9.13
N SER A 131 -9.39 -0.49 9.21
CA SER A 131 -8.91 -1.58 10.04
C SER A 131 -9.10 -2.92 9.32
N LEU A 132 -8.19 -3.85 9.54
CA LEU A 132 -8.28 -5.22 9.06
C LEU A 132 -7.83 -6.12 10.20
N LEU A 133 -8.75 -6.94 10.71
CA LEU A 133 -8.53 -7.78 11.88
C LEU A 133 -8.97 -9.21 11.58
N MET A 134 -8.27 -10.17 12.17
CA MET A 134 -8.64 -11.58 12.14
C MET A 134 -9.11 -12.01 13.53
N PHE A 135 -10.26 -12.66 13.58
CA PHE A 135 -10.83 -13.25 14.79
C PHE A 135 -10.85 -14.75 14.63
N GLU A 136 -10.17 -15.45 15.54
CA GLU A 136 -10.06 -16.91 15.54
C GLU A 136 -11.03 -17.50 16.58
N GLY A 137 -11.61 -18.64 16.24
CA GLY A 137 -12.57 -19.40 17.05
C GLY A 137 -13.02 -20.64 16.27
N ASP A 138 -14.21 -21.18 16.57
CA ASP A 138 -14.78 -22.30 15.79
C ASP A 138 -14.91 -21.97 14.30
N THR A 139 -15.05 -20.68 13.99
CA THR A 139 -14.99 -20.15 12.63
C THR A 139 -14.11 -18.92 12.62
N THR A 140 -13.12 -18.91 11.73
CA THR A 140 -12.23 -17.76 11.56
C THR A 140 -12.88 -16.71 10.66
N TYR A 141 -12.89 -15.47 11.13
CA TYR A 141 -13.40 -14.31 10.40
C TYR A 141 -12.32 -13.27 10.19
N ILE A 142 -12.33 -12.68 9.00
CA ILE A 142 -11.62 -11.44 8.70
C ILE A 142 -12.66 -10.32 8.74
N VAL A 143 -12.43 -9.30 9.56
CA VAL A 143 -13.31 -8.13 9.68
C VAL A 143 -12.56 -6.89 9.21
N ALA A 144 -13.15 -6.18 8.26
CA ALA A 144 -12.63 -4.93 7.76
C ALA A 144 -13.51 -3.76 8.21
N GLY A 145 -12.91 -2.80 8.90
CA GLY A 145 -13.53 -1.51 9.19
C GLY A 145 -13.44 -0.60 7.97
N ILE A 146 -14.58 -0.05 7.55
CA ILE A 146 -14.67 0.78 6.35
C ILE A 146 -14.90 2.23 6.75
N ASN A 147 -14.12 3.15 6.18
CA ASN A 147 -14.30 4.58 6.43
C ASN A 147 -15.75 5.00 6.11
N ARG A 148 -16.44 5.62 7.08
CA ARG A 148 -17.84 6.11 6.98
C ARG A 148 -18.86 5.05 6.51
N ALA A 149 -18.60 3.76 6.72
CA ALA A 149 -19.56 2.70 6.41
C ALA A 149 -19.57 1.62 7.48
N LYS A 150 -20.47 0.64 7.32
CA LYS A 150 -20.49 -0.55 8.19
C LYS A 150 -19.24 -1.39 7.96
N ALA A 151 -18.76 -2.03 9.02
CA ALA A 151 -17.75 -3.05 8.89
C ALA A 151 -18.29 -4.22 8.04
N VAL A 152 -17.39 -4.87 7.31
CA VAL A 152 -17.68 -6.07 6.53
C VAL A 152 -16.89 -7.24 7.09
N SER A 153 -17.46 -8.44 7.04
CA SER A 153 -16.79 -9.65 7.49
C SER A 153 -16.74 -10.71 6.40
N PHE A 154 -15.65 -11.47 6.41
CA PHE A 154 -15.41 -12.59 5.50
C PHE A 154 -15.11 -13.81 6.35
N ARG A 155 -15.73 -14.94 6.04
CA ARG A 155 -15.39 -16.22 6.66
C ARG A 155 -14.20 -16.83 5.91
N LEU A 156 -13.15 -17.18 6.64
CA LEU A 156 -12.07 -17.97 6.06
C LEU A 156 -12.55 -19.40 5.85
N VAL A 157 -12.48 -19.88 4.61
CA VAL A 157 -12.74 -21.27 4.24
C VAL A 157 -11.41 -21.82 3.75
N LYS A 158 -10.90 -22.84 4.45
CA LYS A 158 -9.66 -23.49 4.06
C LYS A 158 -9.88 -24.34 2.79
N PRO A 159 -8.87 -24.44 1.92
CA PRO A 159 -8.93 -25.32 0.75
C PRO A 159 -9.14 -26.79 1.13
#